data_AF-A0A0B4ED92-F1
#
_entry.id   AF-A0A0B4ED92-F1
#
_cell.length_a   1.000
_cell.length_b   1.000
_cell.length_c   1.000
_cell.angle_alpha   90.00
_cell.angle_beta   90.00
_cell.angle_gamma   90.00
#
_symmetry.space_group_name_H-M   'P 1'
#
loop_
_entity.id
_entity.type
_entity.pdbx_description
1 polymer ?
#
loop_
_entity_poly.entity_id
_entity_poly.type
_entity_poly.pdbx_seq_one_letter_code
_entity_poly.pdbx_strand_id
1 'polypeptide(L)'
;MSKKIDAIKEKYLSLGVQEKNFIYACKAVKGGKKREIILKNLTSDVRKENFEVSEEMLIEMFKINGGEFKYENRGGYLYSTIYLVAIVVLGLLFFTVNDSNGRNLKFKIGIAFILFLFLFIKTLIPTIKGKFRE
;
A
#
# COMPACT_ATOMS: atom_id res chain seq x y z
N MET A 1 5.26 -4.00 -21.60
CA MET A 1 3.93 -4.28 -21.00
C MET A 1 3.90 -5.77 -20.67
N SER A 2 3.27 -6.23 -19.58
CA SER A 2 3.18 -7.67 -19.32
C SER A 2 2.34 -8.33 -20.41
N LYS A 3 2.76 -9.49 -20.97
CA LYS A 3 1.96 -10.26 -21.94
C LYS A 3 0.49 -10.44 -21.50
N LYS A 4 0.25 -10.46 -20.19
CA LYS A 4 -1.09 -10.57 -19.61
C LYS A 4 -1.93 -9.29 -19.75
N ILE A 5 -1.31 -8.10 -19.71
CA ILE A 5 -2.01 -6.83 -19.93
C ILE A 5 -2.40 -6.68 -21.40
N ASP A 6 -1.55 -7.14 -22.32
CA ASP A 6 -1.85 -7.08 -23.75
C ASP A 6 -3.03 -8.00 -24.10
N ALA A 7 -3.13 -9.18 -23.48
CA ALA A 7 -4.31 -10.06 -23.59
C ALA A 7 -5.60 -9.42 -23.04
N ILE A 8 -5.54 -8.73 -21.90
CA ILE A 8 -6.66 -7.95 -21.37
C ILE A 8 -7.04 -6.84 -22.35
N LYS A 9 -6.07 -6.14 -22.93
CA LYS A 9 -6.31 -5.08 -23.92
C LYS A 9 -7.13 -5.60 -25.08
N GLU A 10 -6.71 -6.71 -25.69
CA GLU A 10 -7.43 -7.32 -26.82
C GLU A 10 -8.84 -7.76 -26.43
N LYS A 11 -9.01 -8.42 -25.27
CA LYS A 11 -10.32 -8.82 -24.75
C LYS A 11 -11.28 -7.63 -24.66
N TYR A 12 -10.90 -6.56 -23.97
CA TYR A 12 -11.84 -5.46 -23.69
C TYR A 12 -12.02 -4.49 -24.86
N LEU A 13 -11.04 -4.36 -25.76
CA LEU A 13 -11.25 -3.68 -27.04
C LEU A 13 -12.31 -4.41 -27.88
N SER A 14 -12.31 -5.75 -27.89
CA SER A 14 -13.33 -6.54 -28.59
C SER A 14 -14.75 -6.40 -27.99
N LEU A 15 -14.83 -6.06 -26.70
CA LEU A 15 -16.09 -5.78 -25.99
C LEU A 15 -16.56 -4.32 -26.15
N GLY A 16 -15.88 -3.52 -26.97
CA GLY A 16 -16.29 -2.16 -27.31
C GLY A 16 -15.68 -1.05 -26.45
N VAL A 17 -14.75 -1.37 -25.54
CA VAL A 17 -14.03 -0.36 -24.76
C VAL A 17 -13.12 0.44 -25.69
N GLN A 18 -13.16 1.77 -25.60
CA GLN A 18 -12.29 2.60 -26.42
C GLN A 18 -10.83 2.53 -25.95
N GLU A 19 -9.88 2.44 -26.88
CA GLU A 19 -8.45 2.30 -26.55
C GLU A 19 -7.93 3.41 -25.62
N LYS A 20 -8.37 4.67 -25.83
CA LYS A 20 -8.02 5.79 -24.94
C LYS A 20 -8.52 5.59 -23.50
N ASN A 21 -9.65 4.91 -23.32
CA ASN A 21 -10.25 4.64 -22.02
C ASN A 21 -9.52 3.48 -21.33
N PHE A 22 -9.13 2.47 -22.11
CA PHE A 22 -8.23 1.40 -21.65
C PHE A 22 -6.87 1.95 -21.17
N ILE A 23 -6.22 2.80 -21.98
CA ILE A 23 -4.93 3.41 -21.62
C ILE A 23 -5.04 4.23 -20.34
N TYR A 24 -6.13 5.00 -20.20
CA TYR A 24 -6.41 5.73 -18.97
C TYR A 24 -6.56 4.79 -17.77
N ALA A 25 -7.38 3.74 -17.88
CA ALA A 25 -7.59 2.77 -16.81
C ALA A 25 -6.27 2.11 -16.40
N CYS A 26 -5.46 1.68 -17.37
CA CYS A 26 -4.15 1.08 -17.11
C CYS A 26 -3.21 2.04 -16.36
N LYS A 27 -3.15 3.33 -16.77
CA LYS A 27 -2.36 4.34 -16.07
C LYS A 27 -2.88 4.60 -14.66
N ALA A 28 -4.19 4.67 -14.48
CA ALA A 28 -4.83 4.92 -13.20
C ALA A 28 -4.63 3.75 -12.21
N VAL A 29 -4.76 2.51 -12.68
CA VAL A 29 -4.48 1.28 -11.91
C VAL A 29 -3.01 1.24 -11.48
N LYS A 30 -2.08 1.49 -12.41
CA LYS A 30 -0.64 1.57 -12.09
C LYS A 30 -0.32 2.69 -11.09
N GLY A 31 -1.03 3.80 -11.21
CA GLY A 31 -0.93 4.94 -10.30
C GLY A 31 -1.53 4.69 -8.91
N GLY A 32 -2.19 3.55 -8.69
CA GLY A 32 -2.81 3.23 -7.40
C GLY A 32 -4.05 4.06 -7.10
N LYS A 33 -4.78 4.52 -8.12
CA LYS A 33 -6.09 5.16 -7.90
C LYS A 33 -7.13 4.10 -7.50
N LYS A 34 -8.05 4.46 -6.61
CA LYS A 34 -9.18 3.59 -6.21
C LYS A 34 -10.04 3.21 -7.40
N ARG A 35 -10.49 1.96 -7.43
CA ARG A 35 -11.34 1.40 -8.50
C ARG A 35 -12.60 2.22 -8.69
N GLU A 36 -13.25 2.63 -7.61
CA GLU A 36 -14.46 3.47 -7.64
C GLU A 36 -14.24 4.79 -8.40
N ILE A 37 -13.09 5.44 -8.20
CA ILE A 37 -12.75 6.69 -8.88
C ILE A 37 -12.49 6.44 -10.37
N ILE A 38 -11.81 5.34 -10.70
CA ILE A 38 -11.55 4.98 -12.10
C ILE A 38 -12.87 4.66 -12.80
N LEU A 39 -13.71 3.85 -12.17
CA LEU A 39 -15.02 3.42 -12.68
C LEU A 39 -15.94 4.61 -12.89
N LYS A 40 -16.09 5.50 -11.90
CA LYS A 40 -16.86 6.74 -12.01
C LYS A 40 -16.40 7.62 -13.18
N ASN A 41 -15.09 7.67 -13.44
CA ASN A 41 -14.56 8.42 -14.57
C ASN A 41 -14.83 7.73 -15.92
N LEU A 42 -14.74 6.40 -15.99
CA LEU A 42 -15.03 5.62 -17.19
C LEU A 42 -16.51 5.71 -17.59
N THR A 43 -17.41 5.66 -16.61
CA THR A 43 -18.86 5.74 -16.82
C THR A 43 -19.41 7.16 -16.86
N SER A 44 -18.54 8.17 -16.70
CA SER A 44 -18.94 9.58 -16.79
C SER A 44 -19.47 9.94 -18.18
N ASP A 45 -20.26 11.01 -18.26
CA ASP A 45 -20.82 11.53 -19.52
C ASP A 45 -19.77 11.87 -20.58
N VAL A 46 -18.49 12.02 -20.19
CA VAL A 46 -17.38 12.29 -21.11
C VAL A 46 -16.90 11.01 -21.80
N ARG A 47 -16.86 9.89 -21.08
CA ARG A 47 -16.28 8.63 -21.57
C ARG A 47 -17.34 7.61 -21.98
N LYS A 48 -18.50 7.63 -21.33
CA LYS A 48 -19.71 6.83 -21.62
C LYS A 48 -19.44 5.34 -21.79
N GLU A 49 -18.46 4.80 -21.06
CA GLU A 49 -18.20 3.36 -21.09
C GLU A 49 -19.28 2.63 -20.30
N ASN A 50 -19.57 1.39 -20.73
CA ASN A 50 -20.51 0.54 -20.01
C ASN A 50 -19.95 0.21 -18.61
N PHE A 51 -20.82 0.32 -17.59
CA PHE A 51 -20.44 0.09 -16.19
C PHE A 51 -19.94 -1.33 -15.95
N GLU A 52 -20.69 -2.34 -16.38
CA GLU A 52 -20.38 -3.76 -16.15
C GLU A 52 -19.06 -4.15 -16.83
N VAL A 53 -18.89 -3.76 -18.09
CA VAL A 53 -17.66 -4.02 -18.85
C VAL A 53 -16.45 -3.31 -18.21
N SER A 54 -16.64 -2.06 -17.76
CA SER A 54 -15.59 -1.29 -17.09
C SER A 54 -15.22 -1.88 -15.73
N GLU A 55 -16.19 -2.36 -14.96
CA GLU A 55 -15.95 -2.97 -13.66
C GLU A 55 -15.17 -4.28 -13.81
N GLU A 56 -15.59 -5.17 -14.73
CA GLU A 56 -14.90 -6.43 -15.00
C GLU A 56 -13.45 -6.19 -15.44
N MET A 57 -13.25 -5.24 -16.35
CA MET A 57 -11.92 -4.83 -16.81
C MET A 57 -11.03 -4.38 -15.64
N LEU A 58 -11.56 -3.54 -14.74
CA LEU A 58 -10.79 -3.05 -13.60
C LEU A 58 -10.45 -4.17 -12.62
N ILE A 59 -11.38 -5.09 -12.34
CA ILE A 59 -11.13 -6.25 -11.48
C ILE A 59 -9.95 -7.07 -12.00
N GLU A 60 -9.92 -7.39 -13.29
CA GLU A 60 -8.81 -8.12 -13.90
C GLU A 60 -7.49 -7.33 -13.86
N MET A 61 -7.53 -6.04 -14.19
CA MET A 61 -6.35 -5.18 -14.14
C MET A 61 -5.74 -5.10 -12.74
N PHE A 62 -6.58 -4.91 -11.71
CA PHE A 62 -6.11 -4.87 -10.32
C PHE A 62 -5.57 -6.21 -9.86
N LYS A 63 -6.21 -7.33 -10.22
CA LYS A 63 -5.72 -8.68 -9.91
C LYS A 63 -4.30 -8.89 -10.46
N ILE A 64 -4.01 -8.42 -11.67
CA ILE A 64 -2.67 -8.50 -12.27
C ILE A 64 -1.69 -7.52 -11.63
N ASN A 65 -2.13 -6.32 -11.27
CA ASN A 65 -1.26 -5.29 -10.70
C ASN A 65 -0.79 -5.62 -9.26
N GLY A 66 -1.44 -6.59 -8.60
CA GLY A 66 -1.16 -6.99 -7.22
C GLY A 66 -2.16 -6.43 -6.20
N GLY A 67 -3.38 -6.10 -6.66
CA GLY A 67 -4.48 -5.58 -5.84
C GLY A 67 -4.72 -4.07 -6.01
N GLU A 68 -5.88 -3.63 -5.53
CA GLU A 68 -6.35 -2.23 -5.56
C GLU A 68 -5.49 -1.29 -4.69
N PHE A 69 -4.95 -1.83 -3.59
CA PHE A 69 -4.37 -1.03 -2.52
C PHE A 69 -2.87 -1.28 -2.31
N LYS A 70 -2.15 -1.66 -3.37
CA LYS A 70 -0.71 -2.00 -3.32
C LYS A 70 0.16 -0.91 -2.67
N TYR A 71 -0.28 0.34 -2.69
CA TYR A 71 0.52 1.49 -2.25
C TYR A 71 -0.10 2.34 -1.12
N GLU A 72 -1.32 2.06 -0.68
CA GLU A 72 -1.99 2.86 0.37
C GLU A 72 -1.34 2.68 1.75
N ASN A 73 -0.78 1.50 2.02
CA ASN A 73 -0.14 1.22 3.31
C ASN A 73 1.32 1.69 3.41
N ARG A 74 1.88 2.38 2.38
CA ARG A 74 3.31 2.76 2.35
C ARG A 74 3.74 3.58 3.58
N GLY A 75 2.90 4.52 4.02
CA GLY A 75 3.17 5.32 5.21
C GLY A 75 3.25 4.45 6.47
N GLY A 76 2.28 3.55 6.65
CA GLY A 76 2.26 2.60 7.77
C GLY A 76 3.49 1.67 7.80
N TYR A 77 3.92 1.18 6.63
CA TYR A 77 5.16 0.40 6.52
C TYR A 77 6.39 1.26 6.84
N LEU A 78 6.49 2.48 6.32
CA LEU A 78 7.61 3.40 6.60
C LEU A 78 7.76 3.68 8.10
N TYR A 79 6.67 4.08 8.78
CA TYR A 79 6.70 4.33 10.23
C TYR A 79 7.07 3.07 11.01
N SER A 80 6.52 1.91 10.63
CA SER A 80 6.85 0.65 11.28
C SER A 80 8.33 0.29 11.09
N THR A 81 8.91 0.54 9.92
CA THR A 81 10.36 0.35 9.69
C THR A 81 11.20 1.29 10.55
N ILE A 82 10.82 2.57 10.67
CA ILE A 82 11.54 3.53 11.53
C ILE A 82 11.52 3.06 13.00
N TYR A 83 10.35 2.64 13.50
CA TYR A 83 10.24 2.13 14.87
C TYR A 83 11.02 0.83 15.07
N LEU A 84 11.06 -0.05 14.06
CA LEU A 84 11.88 -1.26 14.12
C LEU A 84 13.37 -0.92 14.24
N VAL A 85 13.88 0.02 13.45
CA VAL A 85 15.27 0.48 13.54
C VAL A 85 15.55 1.05 14.92
N ALA A 86 14.65 1.87 15.47
CA ALA A 86 14.79 2.43 16.81
C ALA A 86 14.85 1.33 17.90
N ILE A 87 14.01 0.30 17.80
CA ILE A 87 14.02 -0.86 18.72
C ILE A 87 15.35 -1.60 18.66
N VAL A 88 15.89 -1.85 17.47
CA VAL A 88 17.19 -2.52 17.30
C VAL A 88 18.32 -1.70 17.93
N VAL A 89 18.37 -0.39 17.66
CA VAL A 89 19.39 0.51 18.22
C VAL A 89 19.28 0.58 19.75
N LEU A 90 18.07 0.73 20.30
CA LEU A 90 17.84 0.77 21.74
C LEU A 90 18.21 -0.57 22.41
N GLY A 91 17.91 -1.69 21.75
CA GLY A 91 18.31 -3.02 22.22
C GLY A 91 19.84 -3.15 22.31
N LEU A 92 20.57 -2.75 21.26
CA LEU A 92 22.04 -2.76 21.26
C LEU A 92 22.62 -1.85 22.35
N LEU A 93 22.06 -0.66 22.53
CA LEU A 93 22.48 0.28 23.57
C LEU A 93 22.22 -0.29 24.98
N PHE A 94 21.11 -0.98 25.18
CA PHE A 94 20.79 -1.60 26.46
C PHE A 94 21.85 -2.63 26.91
N PHE A 95 22.37 -3.44 25.97
CA PHE A 95 23.41 -4.43 26.24
C PHE A 95 24.81 -3.85 26.39
N THR A 96 25.11 -2.73 25.75
CA THR A 96 26.46 -2.13 25.73
C THR A 96 26.73 -1.17 26.89
N VAL A 97 25.69 -0.58 27.49
CA VAL A 97 25.85 0.28 28.67
C VAL A 97 26.32 -0.57 29.86
N ASN A 98 27.33 -0.11 30.58
CA ASN A 98 27.94 -0.85 31.69
C ASN A 98 27.20 -0.57 33.02
N ASP A 99 27.03 -1.58 33.87
CA ASP A 99 26.16 -1.49 35.06
C ASP A 99 26.71 -0.65 36.21
N SER A 100 28.03 -0.46 36.27
CA SER A 100 28.70 0.26 37.37
C SER A 100 28.35 1.74 37.43
N ASN A 101 28.22 2.42 36.28
CA ASN A 101 27.87 3.85 36.18
C ASN A 101 26.61 4.13 35.34
N GLY A 102 26.07 3.13 34.65
CA GLY A 102 25.04 3.28 33.62
C GLY A 102 23.62 2.89 34.03
N ARG A 103 23.34 2.53 35.30
CA ARG A 103 22.05 1.97 35.73
C ARG A 103 20.85 2.86 35.39
N ASN A 104 20.95 4.17 35.64
CA ASN A 104 19.88 5.13 35.32
C ASN A 104 19.69 5.25 33.78
N LEU A 105 20.78 5.22 33.02
CA LEU A 105 20.75 5.25 31.56
C LEU A 105 20.11 3.98 30.99
N LYS A 106 20.46 2.79 31.49
CA LYS A 106 19.80 1.52 31.12
C LYS A 106 18.31 1.54 31.39
N PHE A 107 17.89 2.08 32.53
CA PHE A 107 16.47 2.19 32.85
C PHE A 107 15.73 3.10 31.86
N LYS A 108 16.31 4.26 31.51
CA LYS A 108 15.75 5.16 30.48
C LYS A 108 15.69 4.50 29.09
N ILE A 109 16.74 3.77 28.70
CA ILE A 109 16.78 3.01 27.44
C ILE A 109 15.70 1.92 27.45
N GLY A 110 15.51 1.21 28.56
CA GLY A 110 14.47 0.19 28.72
C GLY A 110 13.06 0.76 28.56
N ILE A 111 12.77 1.92 29.18
CA ILE A 111 11.49 2.62 29.01
C ILE A 111 11.29 3.03 27.54
N ALA A 112 12.31 3.63 26.91
CA ALA A 112 12.25 4.01 25.51
C ALA A 112 12.00 2.80 24.60
N PHE A 113 12.66 1.67 24.86
CA PHE A 113 12.48 0.42 24.12
C PHE A 113 11.03 -0.06 24.16
N ILE A 114 10.42 -0.09 25.35
CA ILE A 114 9.03 -0.49 25.54
C ILE A 114 8.08 0.47 24.78
N LEU A 115 8.34 1.78 24.85
CA LEU A 115 7.57 2.80 24.13
C LEU A 115 7.61 2.58 22.60
N PHE A 116 8.80 2.39 22.04
CA PHE A 116 8.94 2.16 20.60
C PHE A 116 8.37 0.81 20.16
N LEU A 117 8.45 -0.22 21.00
CA LEU A 117 7.79 -1.50 20.76
C LEU A 117 6.27 -1.36 20.70
N PHE A 118 5.70 -0.61 21.64
CA PHE A 118 4.27 -0.30 21.64
C PHE A 118 3.86 0.48 20.39
N LEU A 119 4.61 1.53 20.02
CA LEU A 119 4.37 2.30 18.79
C LEU A 119 4.47 1.43 17.54
N PHE A 120 5.48 0.56 17.46
CA PHE A 120 5.66 -0.39 16.36
C PHE A 120 4.46 -1.31 16.20
N ILE A 121 3.98 -1.92 17.29
CA ILE A 121 2.80 -2.79 17.24
C ILE A 121 1.56 -1.99 16.84
N LYS A 122 1.39 -0.80 17.42
CA LYS A 122 0.27 0.11 17.12
C LYS A 122 0.24 0.55 15.66
N THR A 123 1.38 0.68 14.98
CA THR A 123 1.41 1.02 13.55
C THR A 123 1.40 -0.19 12.64
N LEU A 124 2.12 -1.26 12.98
CA LEU A 124 2.24 -2.44 12.14
C LEU A 124 0.94 -3.21 12.04
N ILE A 125 0.22 -3.44 13.16
CA ILE A 125 -1.03 -4.22 13.15
C ILE A 125 -2.09 -3.58 12.22
N PRO A 126 -2.40 -2.28 12.34
CA PRO A 126 -3.31 -1.62 11.40
C PRO A 126 -2.78 -1.61 9.97
N THR A 127 -1.48 -1.48 9.76
CA THR A 127 -0.87 -1.53 8.43
C THR A 127 -1.07 -2.89 7.77
N ILE A 128 -0.78 -3.99 8.46
CA ILE A 128 -1.00 -5.35 7.95
C ILE A 128 -2.48 -5.62 7.71
N LYS A 129 -3.36 -5.16 8.61
CA LYS A 129 -4.82 -5.26 8.45
C LYS A 129 -5.36 -4.35 7.35
N GLY A 130 -4.55 -3.44 6.82
CA GLY A 130 -4.96 -2.47 5.81
C GLY A 130 -6.01 -1.49 6.33
N LYS A 131 -5.90 -1.07 7.59
CA LYS A 131 -6.73 0.00 8.15
C LYS A 131 -6.43 1.38 7.52
N PHE A 132 -5.25 1.54 6.92
CA PHE A 132 -4.91 2.73 6.13
C PHE A 132 -5.31 2.58 4.65
N ARG A 133 -6.15 1.58 4.33
CA ARG A 133 -6.91 1.53 3.08
C ARG A 133 -8.01 2.59 3.12
N GLU A 134 -7.62 3.86 3.14
CA GLU A 134 -8.59 4.93 2.88
C GLU A 134 -8.71 5.14 1.39
#